data_AF-A0AAU0LPD3-F1
#
_entry.id   AF-A0AAU0LPD3-F1
#
_cell.length_a   1.000
_cell.length_b   1.000
_cell.length_c   1.000
_cell.angle_alpha   90.00
_cell.angle_beta   90.00
_cell.angle_gamma   90.00
#
_symmetry.space_group_name_H-M   'P 1'
#
loop_
_entity.id
_entity.type
_entity.pdbx_description
1 polymer ?
#
loop_
_entity_poly.entity_id
_entity_poly.type
_entity_poly.pdbx_seq_one_letter_code
_entity_poly.pdbx_strand_id
1 'polypeptide(L)' 'MKNYDKVKSAKLCYEHIGGKLGQLLLEALIAKGWLAKKDPIDKDLYITELGESQLTAFGVDLSQIRA' A
#
# COMPACT_ATOMS: atom_id res chain seq x y z
N MET A 1 21.56 17.71 -14.02
CA MET A 1 20.15 18.10 -13.89
C MET A 1 19.31 16.93 -14.38
N LYS A 2 18.55 16.23 -13.53
CA LYS A 2 17.79 15.04 -13.97
C LYS A 2 16.54 15.52 -14.74
N ASN A 3 16.33 15.04 -15.97
CA ASN A 3 15.13 15.34 -16.77
C ASN A 3 13.89 14.72 -16.11
N TYR A 4 12.99 15.57 -15.60
CA TYR A 4 11.71 15.17 -15.00
C TYR A 4 10.55 15.14 -16.02
N ASP A 5 10.83 15.30 -17.32
CA ASP A 5 9.84 15.42 -18.40
C ASP A 5 8.90 14.21 -18.59
N LYS A 6 9.14 13.11 -17.85
CA LYS A 6 8.27 11.92 -17.79
C LYS A 6 8.04 11.38 -16.38
N VAL A 7 8.23 12.21 -15.35
CA VAL A 7 8.03 11.74 -13.97
C VAL A 7 6.60 12.05 -13.54
N LYS A 8 5.83 11.00 -13.25
CA LYS A 8 4.49 11.16 -12.66
C LYS A 8 4.65 11.59 -11.19
N SER A 9 4.06 12.72 -10.83
CA SER A 9 4.08 13.20 -9.44
C SER A 9 3.29 12.26 -8.52
N ALA A 10 3.92 11.80 -7.43
CA ALA A 10 3.21 11.20 -6.30
C ALA A 10 2.72 12.32 -5.38
N LYS A 11 1.43 12.33 -5.04
CA LYS A 11 0.94 13.25 -4.00
C LYS A 11 1.24 12.64 -2.64
N LEU A 12 1.74 13.46 -1.72
CA LEU A 12 1.80 13.12 -0.31
C LEU A 12 0.53 13.63 0.38
N CYS A 13 -0.01 12.83 1.28
CA CYS A 13 -1.01 13.23 2.23
C CYS A 13 -0.33 13.13 3.60
N TYR A 14 0.10 14.26 4.16
CA TYR A 14 1.02 14.28 5.31
C TYR A 14 2.30 13.47 5.05
N GLU A 15 2.54 12.43 5.84
CA GLU A 15 3.71 11.55 5.79
C GLU A 15 3.47 10.27 4.96
N HIS A 16 2.33 10.14 4.28
CA HIS A 16 2.00 8.96 3.46
C HIS A 16 1.71 9.29 2.00
N ILE A 17 1.81 8.26 1.15
CA ILE A 17 1.48 8.37 -0.28
C ILE A 17 -0.05 8.46 -0.43
N GLY A 18 -0.52 9.58 -0.96
CA GLY A 18 -1.93 9.85 -1.21
C GLY A 18 -2.25 10.04 -2.70
N GLY A 19 -3.46 10.52 -2.96
CA GLY A 19 -3.94 10.77 -4.32
C GLY A 19 -4.05 9.52 -5.18
N LYS A 20 -3.92 9.68 -6.50
CA LYS A 20 -4.15 8.58 -7.45
C LYS A 20 -3.14 7.43 -7.31
N LEU A 21 -1.89 7.74 -6.94
CA LEU A 21 -0.88 6.70 -6.72
C LEU A 21 -1.22 5.83 -5.51
N GLY A 22 -1.60 6.44 -4.38
CA GLY A 22 -2.02 5.70 -3.19
C GLY A 22 -3.23 4.80 -3.47
N GLN A 23 -4.22 5.32 -4.23
CA GLN A 23 -5.38 4.53 -4.66
C GLN A 23 -4.97 3.31 -5.50
N LEU A 24 -4.13 3.50 -6.53
CA LEU A 24 -3.69 2.40 -7.40
C LEU A 24 -2.83 1.37 -6.65
N LEU A 25 -2.01 1.83 -5.70
CA LEU A 25 -1.24 0.92 -4.84
C LEU A 25 -2.19 0.05 -4.01
N LEU A 26 -3.19 0.66 -3.37
CA LEU A 26 -4.19 -0.06 -2.58
C LEU A 26 -4.93 -1.12 -3.42
N GLU A 27 -5.44 -0.73 -4.59
CA GLU A 27 -6.12 -1.64 -5.52
C GLU A 27 -5.22 -2.81 -5.91
N ALA A 28 -3.94 -2.55 -6.21
CA ALA A 28 -2.99 -3.59 -6.56
C ALA A 28 -2.68 -4.54 -5.40
N LEU A 29 -2.55 -4.03 -4.17
CA LEU A 29 -2.31 -4.84 -2.98
C LEU A 29 -3.51 -5.75 -2.66
N ILE A 30 -4.73 -5.25 -2.80
CA ILE A 30 -5.96 -6.05 -2.65
C ILE A 30 -6.05 -7.10 -3.76
N ALA A 31 -5.83 -6.72 -5.02
CA ALA A 31 -5.89 -7.64 -6.16
C ALA A 31 -4.84 -8.75 -6.09
N LYS A 32 -3.67 -8.48 -5.47
CA LYS A 32 -2.64 -9.49 -5.18
C LYS A 32 -2.95 -10.34 -3.94
N GLY A 33 -4.02 -10.05 -3.22
CA GLY A 33 -4.42 -10.74 -2.00
C GLY A 33 -3.53 -10.43 -0.80
N TRP A 34 -2.75 -9.34 -0.84
CA TRP A 34 -1.88 -8.94 0.27
C TRP A 34 -2.67 -8.24 1.38
N LEU A 35 -3.74 -7.55 0.99
CA LEU A 35 -4.69 -6.91 1.88
C LEU A 35 -6.08 -7.48 1.63
N ALA A 36 -6.81 -7.77 2.69
CA ALA A 36 -8.18 -8.26 2.61
C ALA A 36 -9.03 -7.70 3.75
N LYS A 37 -10.34 -7.62 3.54
CA LYS A 37 -11.28 -7.38 4.63
C LYS A 37 -11.55 -8.70 5.35
N LYS A 38 -11.78 -8.65 6.66
CA LYS A 38 -12.27 -9.83 7.41
C LYS A 38 -13.71 -10.12 7.06
N ASP A 39 -14.54 -9.07 6.99
CA ASP A 39 -15.94 -9.15 6.60
C ASP A 39 -16.26 -8.14 5.48
N PRO A 40 -17.26 -8.37 4.60
CA PRO A 40 -17.60 -7.42 3.53
C PRO A 40 -17.98 -6.02 4.04
N ILE A 41 -18.53 -5.96 5.26
CA ILE A 41 -18.95 -4.73 5.93
C ILE A 41 -17.79 -3.99 6.62
N ASP A 42 -16.64 -4.64 6.80
CA ASP A 42 -15.49 -4.00 7.42
C ASP A 42 -15.04 -2.76 6.63
N LYS A 43 -14.71 -1.72 7.38
CA LYS A 43 -14.12 -0.50 6.85
C LYS A 43 -12.60 -0.62 6.78
N ASP A 44 -12.03 -1.49 7.59
CA ASP A 44 -10.60 -1.71 7.68
C ASP A 44 -10.14 -2.83 6.75
N LEU A 45 -8.87 -2.72 6.37
CA LEU A 45 -8.15 -3.76 5.63
C LEU A 45 -7.11 -4.35 6.54
N TYR A 46 -6.97 -5.66 6.45
CA TYR A 46 -6.03 -6.45 7.21
C TYR A 46 -5.01 -7.06 6.28
N ILE A 47 -3.77 -7.17 6.77
CA ILE A 47 -2.71 -7.87 6.05
C ILE A 47 -2.98 -9.37 6.15
N THR A 48 -2.95 -10.06 5.02
CA THR A 48 -3.09 -11.52 4.97
C THR A 48 -1.73 -12.19 5.22
N GLU A 49 -1.70 -13.49 5.50
CA GLU A 49 -0.43 -14.23 5.64
C GLU A 49 0.45 -14.11 4.38
N LEU A 50 -0.17 -14.13 3.19
CA LEU A 50 0.53 -13.87 1.93
C LEU A 50 1.07 -12.43 1.89
N GLY A 51 0.25 -11.47 2.30
CA GLY A 51 0.64 -10.07 2.39
C GLY A 51 1.82 -9.84 3.32
N GLU A 52 1.88 -10.52 4.47
CA GLU A 52 2.98 -10.40 5.42
C GLU A 52 4.32 -10.82 4.78
N SER A 53 4.33 -11.99 4.15
CA SER A 53 5.52 -12.50 3.46
C SER A 53 5.95 -11.59 2.32
N GLN A 54 5.00 -11.14 1.49
CA GLN A 54 5.30 -10.37 0.29
C GLN A 54 5.67 -8.91 0.59
N LEU A 55 5.02 -8.27 1.57
CA LEU A 55 5.38 -6.92 2.02
C LEU A 55 6.76 -6.90 2.67
N THR A 56 7.08 -7.92 3.47
CA THR A 56 8.42 -8.09 4.04
C THR A 56 9.46 -8.28 2.93
N ALA A 57 9.17 -9.12 1.93
CA ALA A 57 10.03 -9.30 0.76
C ALA A 57 10.17 -8.03 -0.09
N PHE A 58 9.13 -7.19 -0.13
CA PHE A 58 9.16 -5.86 -0.75
C PHE A 58 10.00 -4.84 0.05
N GLY A 59 10.42 -5.19 1.27
CA GLY A 59 11.24 -4.35 2.15
C GLY A 59 10.45 -3.50 3.14
N VAL A 60 9.16 -3.79 3.32
CA VAL A 60 8.32 -3.14 4.32
C VAL A 60 8.47 -3.87 5.64
N ASP A 61 8.91 -3.16 6.67
CA ASP A 61 9.01 -3.70 8.02
C ASP A 61 7.67 -3.57 8.75
N LEU A 62 6.95 -4.69 8.86
CA LEU A 62 5.62 -4.73 9.45
C LEU A 62 5.62 -4.58 10.97
N SER A 63 6.78 -4.73 11.64
CA SER A 63 6.90 -4.56 13.09
C SER A 63 6.61 -3.12 13.56
N GLN A 64 6.63 -2.15 12.64
CA GLN A 64 6.30 -0.75 12.90
C GLN A 64 4.80 -0.49 12.99
N ILE A 65 3.96 -1.41 12.51
CA ILE A 65 2.50 -1.29 12.61
C ILE A 65 2.09 -1.70 14.02
N ARG A 66 1.50 -0.76 14.78
CA ARG A 66 0.96 -1.03 16.11
C ARG A 66 -0.52 -1.40 15.99
N ALA A 67 -0.91 -2.47 16.69
CA ALA A 67 -2.31 -2.90 16.84
C ALA A 67 -3.09 -1.97 17.77
#